data_AF-A0AB39MNE1-F1
#
_entry.id   AF-A0AB39MNE1-F1
#
_cell.length_a   1.000
_cell.length_b   1.000
_cell.length_c   1.000
_cell.angle_alpha   90.00
_cell.angle_beta   90.00
_cell.angle_gamma   90.00
#
_symmetry.space_group_name_H-M   'P 1'
#
loop_
_entity.id
_entity.type
_entity.pdbx_description
1 polymer ?
#
loop_
_entity_poly.entity_id
_entity_poly.type
_entity_poly.pdbx_seq_one_letter_code
_entity_poly.pdbx_strand_id
1 'polypeptide(L)'
;MAQDWPGARRPLAARVAAPREPVDQARIRRRVVRRRATGMTAADVAAALEDARFDARQDSRHEHLADDERGRAEIAEWERIEQLLADAASGTVYDLGVDVVVQEELAAEAAAAAREAELREAQRIAARADELQALRELGTLEQTEPREGDEAVRDELTRRAGSYVQQDVDSWFAHALAAHLGHYHAPAAREAAVGLLPPSVLAHAALLTELAHLVPGAGVDQLAFAARLTAADREATGDLAEFLARARSEQS
;
A
#
# COMPACT_ATOMS: atom_id res chain seq x y z
N MET A 1 34.92 -6.76 43.72
CA MET A 1 33.83 -7.72 43.43
C MET A 1 32.52 -7.16 43.94
N ALA A 2 31.71 -6.58 43.05
CA ALA A 2 30.26 -6.51 43.18
C ALA A 2 29.75 -6.35 41.74
N GLN A 3 28.98 -7.34 41.30
CA GLN A 3 28.58 -7.54 39.92
C GLN A 3 27.50 -6.55 39.52
N ASP A 4 27.74 -5.93 38.37
CA ASP A 4 26.80 -5.19 37.55
C ASP A 4 25.79 -6.19 36.96
N TRP A 5 24.48 -5.91 37.05
CA TRP A 5 23.45 -6.64 36.32
C TRP A 5 22.63 -5.68 35.45
N PRO A 6 22.63 -5.87 34.12
CA PRO A 6 21.90 -5.02 33.19
C PRO A 6 20.47 -5.52 32.97
N GLY A 7 19.58 -4.60 32.59
CA GLY A 7 18.35 -4.94 31.88
C GLY A 7 17.06 -4.58 32.60
N ALA A 8 16.80 -3.28 32.76
CA ALA A 8 15.41 -2.81 32.87
C ALA A 8 14.75 -2.97 31.50
N ARG A 9 14.20 -4.16 31.23
CA ARG A 9 13.33 -4.40 30.07
C ARG A 9 12.14 -3.44 30.18
N ARG A 10 12.09 -2.48 29.28
CA ARG A 10 10.92 -1.64 28.99
C ARG A 10 9.71 -2.57 28.81
N PRO A 11 8.61 -2.41 29.55
CA PRO A 11 7.44 -3.24 29.33
C PRO A 11 6.94 -3.00 27.91
N LEU A 12 6.97 -4.04 27.08
CA LEU A 12 6.24 -4.10 25.82
C LEU A 12 4.78 -3.83 26.18
N ALA A 13 4.28 -2.65 25.82
CA ALA A 13 2.86 -2.36 25.89
C ALA A 13 2.13 -3.50 25.18
N ALA A 14 1.22 -4.16 25.89
CA ALA A 14 0.37 -5.17 25.29
C ALA A 14 -0.29 -4.54 24.07
N ARG A 15 0.02 -5.05 22.87
CA ARG A 15 -0.76 -4.74 21.66
C ARG A 15 -2.16 -5.25 21.96
N VAL A 16 -3.01 -4.37 22.48
CA VAL A 16 -4.45 -4.56 22.51
C VAL A 16 -4.83 -4.69 21.04
N ALA A 17 -5.07 -5.92 20.59
CA ALA A 17 -5.66 -6.14 19.29
C ALA A 17 -6.95 -5.31 19.26
N ALA A 18 -7.07 -4.41 18.29
CA ALA A 18 -8.31 -3.69 18.09
C ALA A 18 -9.46 -4.70 18.06
N PRO A 19 -10.62 -4.40 18.70
CA PRO A 19 -11.79 -5.26 18.60
C PRO A 19 -12.03 -5.54 17.12
N ARG A 20 -12.06 -6.83 16.75
CA ARG A 20 -12.49 -7.20 15.41
C ARG A 20 -13.88 -6.63 15.21
N GLU A 21 -14.07 -5.97 14.08
CA GLU A 21 -15.38 -5.45 13.71
C GLU A 21 -16.40 -6.59 13.83
N PRO A 22 -17.52 -6.39 14.55
CA PRO A 22 -18.52 -7.43 14.71
C PRO A 22 -19.03 -7.85 13.33
N VAL A 23 -19.15 -9.17 13.13
CA VAL A 23 -19.63 -9.72 11.87
C VAL A 23 -21.06 -9.23 11.61
N ASP A 24 -21.26 -8.51 10.51
CA ASP A 24 -22.60 -8.09 10.06
C ASP A 24 -23.40 -9.30 9.54
N GLN A 25 -24.15 -9.92 10.45
CA GLN A 25 -24.99 -11.09 10.17
C GLN A 25 -26.11 -10.78 9.18
N ALA A 26 -26.65 -9.55 9.21
CA ALA A 26 -27.68 -9.12 8.29
C ALA A 26 -27.12 -9.06 6.85
N ARG A 27 -25.93 -8.49 6.65
CA ARG A 27 -25.26 -8.47 5.33
C ARG A 27 -24.96 -9.87 4.82
N ILE A 28 -24.49 -10.78 5.67
CA ILE A 28 -24.26 -12.18 5.28
C ILE A 28 -25.56 -12.82 4.79
N ARG A 29 -26.67 -12.59 5.50
CA ARG A 29 -27.98 -13.12 5.08
C ARG A 29 -28.48 -12.55 3.77
N ARG A 30 -28.40 -11.23 3.57
CA ARG A 30 -28.76 -10.61 2.28
C ARG A 30 -27.99 -11.23 1.12
N ARG A 31 -26.68 -11.47 1.28
CA ARG A 31 -25.85 -12.13 0.25
C ARG A 31 -26.27 -13.57 -0.04
N VAL A 32 -26.66 -14.33 0.98
CA VAL A 32 -27.16 -15.70 0.81
C VAL A 32 -28.46 -15.69 0.01
N VAL A 33 -29.38 -14.79 0.35
CA VAL A 33 -30.65 -14.61 -0.38
C VAL A 33 -30.39 -14.26 -1.84
N ARG A 34 -29.59 -13.23 -2.13
CA ARG A 34 -29.26 -12.82 -3.51
C ARG A 34 -28.65 -13.96 -4.33
N ARG A 35 -27.74 -14.73 -3.72
CA ARG A 35 -27.13 -15.90 -4.37
C ARG A 35 -28.17 -16.98 -4.67
N ARG A 36 -29.12 -17.22 -3.76
CA ARG A 36 -30.22 -18.17 -3.98
C ARG A 36 -31.20 -17.68 -5.04
N ALA A 37 -31.49 -16.39 -5.04
CA ALA A 37 -32.40 -15.76 -6.00
C ALA A 37 -31.84 -15.70 -7.42
N THR A 38 -30.52 -15.81 -7.62
CA THR A 38 -29.90 -15.69 -8.93
C THR A 38 -30.47 -16.73 -9.90
N GLY A 39 -31.06 -16.26 -11.01
CA GLY A 39 -31.74 -17.08 -12.01
C GLY A 39 -33.21 -17.43 -11.70
N MET A 40 -33.76 -16.97 -10.57
CA MET A 40 -35.17 -17.17 -10.20
C MET A 40 -36.08 -16.17 -10.92
N THR A 41 -37.28 -16.62 -11.30
CA THR A 41 -38.34 -15.75 -11.81
C THR A 41 -39.10 -15.07 -10.66
N ALA A 42 -39.97 -14.10 -10.99
CA ALA A 42 -40.82 -13.45 -10.00
C ALA A 42 -41.67 -14.45 -9.19
N ALA A 43 -42.18 -15.50 -9.84
CA ALA A 43 -42.99 -16.52 -9.18
C ALA A 43 -42.17 -17.38 -8.21
N ASP A 44 -40.94 -17.73 -8.59
CA ASP A 44 -40.03 -18.50 -7.74
C ASP A 44 -39.62 -17.69 -6.50
N VAL A 45 -39.37 -16.39 -6.68
CA VAL A 45 -39.03 -15.46 -5.59
C VAL A 45 -40.21 -15.28 -4.64
N ALA A 46 -41.44 -15.10 -5.15
CA ALA A 46 -42.64 -14.98 -4.33
C ALA A 46 -42.86 -16.24 -3.46
N ALA A 47 -42.69 -17.43 -4.04
CA ALA A 47 -42.79 -18.69 -3.29
C ALA A 47 -41.70 -18.78 -2.19
N ALA A 48 -40.45 -18.42 -2.51
CA ALA A 48 -39.36 -18.43 -1.54
C ALA A 48 -39.58 -17.41 -0.39
N LEU A 49 -40.19 -16.26 -0.68
CA LEU A 49 -40.57 -15.26 0.32
C LEU A 49 -41.69 -15.77 1.24
N GLU A 50 -42.69 -16.48 0.69
CA GLU A 50 -43.75 -17.10 1.49
C GLU A 50 -43.20 -18.16 2.44
N ASP A 51 -42.28 -19.00 1.97
CA ASP A 51 -41.55 -19.98 2.79
C ASP A 51 -40.78 -19.28 3.91
N ALA A 52 -39.99 -18.24 3.59
CA ALA A 52 -39.22 -17.49 4.58
C ALA A 52 -40.12 -16.83 5.64
N ARG A 53 -41.27 -16.29 5.24
CA ARG A 53 -42.27 -15.73 6.17
C ARG A 53 -42.93 -16.83 7.02
N PHE A 54 -43.12 -18.02 6.47
CA PHE A 54 -43.64 -19.16 7.22
C PHE A 54 -42.65 -19.61 8.29
N ASP A 55 -41.37 -19.75 7.95
CA ASP A 55 -40.31 -20.11 8.89
C ASP A 55 -40.19 -19.08 10.01
N ALA A 56 -40.19 -17.78 9.68
CA ALA A 56 -40.16 -16.72 10.69
C ALA A 56 -41.36 -16.74 11.65
N ARG A 57 -42.54 -17.17 11.19
CA ARG A 57 -43.72 -17.37 12.07
C ARG A 57 -43.60 -18.60 12.98
N GLN A 58 -42.80 -19.60 12.60
CA GLN A 58 -42.49 -20.72 13.49
C GLN A 58 -41.46 -20.28 14.54
N ASP A 59 -40.41 -19.59 14.10
CA ASP A 59 -39.33 -19.12 14.96
C ASP A 59 -39.80 -18.11 16.01
N SER A 60 -40.81 -17.28 15.71
CA SER A 60 -41.39 -16.33 16.68
C SER A 60 -42.06 -16.99 17.89
N ARG A 61 -42.31 -18.31 17.85
CA ARG A 61 -42.77 -19.08 19.01
C ARG A 61 -41.65 -19.34 20.03
N HIS A 62 -40.42 -18.99 19.70
CA HIS A 62 -39.24 -19.12 20.56
C HIS A 62 -38.69 -17.73 20.91
N GLU A 63 -38.73 -17.37 22.20
CA GLU A 63 -38.36 -16.04 22.70
C GLU A 63 -36.95 -15.57 22.29
N HIS A 64 -36.01 -16.50 22.09
CA HIS A 64 -34.63 -16.18 21.68
C HIS A 64 -34.45 -15.88 20.19
N LEU A 65 -35.48 -16.11 19.35
CA LEU A 65 -35.46 -15.88 17.90
C LEU A 65 -36.41 -14.76 17.46
N ALA A 66 -37.28 -14.27 18.35
CA ALA A 66 -38.24 -13.21 18.05
C ALA A 66 -37.54 -11.90 17.60
N ASP A 67 -36.33 -11.64 18.10
CA ASP A 67 -35.52 -10.47 17.76
C ASP A 67 -34.41 -10.74 16.71
N ASP A 68 -34.44 -11.88 16.01
CA ASP A 68 -33.38 -12.27 15.07
C ASP A 68 -33.26 -11.29 13.88
N GLU A 69 -32.20 -10.46 13.94
CA GLU A 69 -31.82 -9.53 12.88
C GLU A 69 -31.53 -10.24 11.56
N ARG A 70 -31.06 -11.50 11.60
CA ARG A 70 -30.71 -12.23 10.37
C ARG A 70 -31.97 -12.73 9.66
N GLY A 71 -32.99 -13.18 10.38
CA GLY A 71 -34.30 -13.53 9.82
C GLY A 71 -35.02 -12.32 9.21
N ARG A 72 -35.00 -11.17 9.90
CA ARG A 72 -35.57 -9.92 9.35
C ARG A 72 -34.86 -9.47 8.08
N ALA A 73 -33.53 -9.52 8.05
CA ALA A 73 -32.74 -9.13 6.89
C ALA A 73 -32.97 -10.06 5.68
N GLU A 74 -33.21 -11.34 5.93
CA GLU A 74 -33.55 -12.32 4.88
C GLU A 74 -34.90 -12.01 4.24
N ILE A 75 -35.96 -11.78 5.03
CA ILE A 75 -37.29 -11.42 4.50
C ILE A 75 -37.24 -10.10 3.72
N ALA A 76 -36.62 -9.06 4.29
CA ALA A 76 -36.53 -7.76 3.64
C ALA A 76 -35.79 -7.82 2.29
N GLU A 77 -34.79 -8.69 2.17
CA GLU A 77 -34.07 -8.88 0.90
C GLU A 77 -34.91 -9.63 -0.13
N TRP A 78 -35.66 -10.66 0.28
CA TRP A 78 -36.61 -11.34 -0.60
C TRP A 78 -37.69 -10.38 -1.13
N GLU A 79 -38.26 -9.54 -0.25
CA GLU A 79 -39.26 -8.52 -0.62
C GLU A 79 -38.70 -7.51 -1.61
N ARG A 80 -37.44 -7.08 -1.44
CA ARG A 80 -36.78 -6.17 -2.38
C ARG A 80 -36.63 -6.82 -3.76
N ILE A 81 -36.21 -8.08 -3.82
CA ILE A 81 -36.04 -8.81 -5.09
C ILE A 81 -37.39 -9.04 -5.78
N GLU A 82 -38.43 -9.38 -5.01
CA GLU A 82 -39.80 -9.48 -5.52
C GLU A 82 -40.25 -8.17 -6.16
N GLN A 83 -40.06 -7.05 -5.45
CA GLN A 83 -40.39 -5.72 -5.97
C GLN A 83 -39.58 -5.36 -7.23
N LEU A 84 -38.29 -5.69 -7.26
CA LEU A 84 -37.43 -5.46 -8.43
C LEU A 84 -37.91 -6.25 -9.66
N LEU A 85 -38.39 -7.46 -9.47
CA LEU A 85 -38.93 -8.30 -10.56
C LEU A 85 -40.36 -7.93 -10.95
N ALA A 86 -41.15 -7.35 -10.04
CA ALA A 86 -42.51 -6.92 -10.33
C ALA A 86 -42.58 -5.84 -11.43
N ASP A 87 -41.57 -4.97 -11.49
CA ASP A 87 -41.45 -3.91 -12.50
C ASP A 87 -40.81 -4.40 -13.81
N ALA A 88 -40.33 -5.64 -13.85
CA ALA A 88 -39.62 -6.20 -15.00
C ALA A 88 -40.56 -6.87 -16.02
N ALA A 89 -40.05 -7.07 -17.24
CA ALA A 89 -40.79 -7.80 -18.27
C ALA A 89 -41.08 -9.25 -17.82
N SER A 90 -42.24 -9.79 -18.23
CA SER A 90 -42.58 -11.18 -17.91
C SER A 90 -41.51 -12.16 -18.39
N GLY A 91 -41.14 -13.12 -17.54
CA GLY A 91 -40.05 -14.07 -17.80
C GLY A 91 -38.65 -13.53 -17.48
N THR A 92 -38.52 -12.29 -16.99
CA THR A 92 -37.25 -11.80 -16.45
C THR A 92 -36.85 -12.63 -15.23
N VAL A 93 -35.58 -13.03 -15.20
CA VAL A 93 -34.96 -13.70 -14.07
C VAL A 93 -34.10 -12.71 -13.30
N TYR A 94 -33.98 -12.91 -11.99
CA TYR A 94 -33.11 -12.09 -11.17
C TYR A 94 -31.63 -12.34 -11.53
N ASP A 95 -30.92 -11.26 -11.85
CA ASP A 95 -29.48 -11.26 -12.09
C ASP A 95 -28.79 -10.27 -11.16
N LEU A 96 -27.85 -10.80 -10.38
CA LEU A 96 -27.01 -10.04 -9.46
C LEU A 96 -26.18 -8.97 -10.18
N GLY A 97 -25.78 -9.23 -11.44
CA GLY A 97 -24.93 -8.37 -12.24
C GLY A 97 -25.58 -7.05 -12.64
N VAL A 98 -26.91 -6.99 -12.67
CA VAL A 98 -27.68 -5.79 -13.05
C VAL A 98 -28.39 -5.12 -11.87
N ASP A 99 -28.32 -5.74 -10.69
CA ASP A 99 -28.93 -5.21 -9.47
C ASP A 99 -28.12 -4.01 -8.94
N VAL A 100 -28.65 -2.81 -9.13
CA VAL A 100 -28.00 -1.54 -8.77
C VAL A 100 -27.57 -1.51 -7.31
N VAL A 101 -28.41 -2.01 -6.39
CA VAL A 101 -28.09 -2.02 -4.95
C VAL A 101 -26.85 -2.90 -4.70
N VAL A 102 -26.75 -4.03 -5.40
CA VAL A 102 -25.59 -4.93 -5.27
C VAL A 102 -24.35 -4.30 -5.88
N GLN A 103 -24.47 -3.66 -7.05
CA GLN A 103 -23.33 -2.99 -7.69
C GLN A 103 -22.79 -1.83 -6.83
N GLU A 104 -23.68 -1.05 -6.20
CA GLU A 104 -23.30 0.01 -5.28
C GLU A 104 -22.61 -0.53 -4.02
N GLU A 105 -23.12 -1.61 -3.42
CA GLU A 105 -22.47 -2.27 -2.28
C GLU A 105 -21.07 -2.78 -2.64
N LEU A 106 -20.91 -3.43 -3.81
CA LEU A 106 -19.61 -3.92 -4.29
C LEU A 106 -18.63 -2.77 -4.57
N ALA A 107 -19.11 -1.68 -5.16
CA ALA A 107 -18.30 -0.49 -5.38
C ALA A 107 -17.85 0.15 -4.06
N ALA A 108 -18.74 0.23 -3.06
CA ALA A 108 -18.40 0.74 -1.74
C ALA A 108 -17.36 -0.14 -1.03
N GLU A 109 -17.48 -1.47 -1.16
CA GLU A 109 -16.50 -2.41 -0.62
C GLU A 109 -15.14 -2.32 -1.32
N ALA A 110 -15.12 -2.20 -2.65
CA ALA A 110 -13.90 -1.98 -3.40
C ALA A 110 -13.21 -0.67 -2.99
N ALA A 111 -13.98 0.41 -2.82
CA ALA A 111 -13.45 1.69 -2.34
C ALA A 111 -12.93 1.61 -0.90
N ALA A 112 -13.61 0.87 -0.01
CA ALA A 112 -13.13 0.62 1.34
C ALA A 112 -11.83 -0.19 1.34
N ALA A 113 -11.75 -1.25 0.54
CA ALA A 113 -10.55 -2.07 0.40
C ALA A 113 -9.37 -1.28 -0.19
N ALA A 114 -9.62 -0.39 -1.16
CA ALA A 114 -8.62 0.51 -1.71
C ALA A 114 -8.06 1.46 -0.63
N ARG A 115 -8.94 2.12 0.13
CA ARG A 115 -8.52 2.97 1.26
C ARG A 115 -7.74 2.21 2.31
N GLU A 116 -8.14 0.98 2.63
CA GLU A 116 -7.41 0.13 3.57
C GLU A 116 -6.03 -0.25 3.03
N ALA A 117 -5.92 -0.53 1.72
CA ALA A 117 -4.65 -0.80 1.06
C ALA A 117 -3.72 0.42 1.09
N GLU A 118 -4.24 1.61 0.79
CA GLU A 118 -3.50 2.88 0.89
C GLU A 118 -3.00 3.13 2.32
N LEU A 119 -3.85 2.90 3.34
CA LEU A 119 -3.46 3.03 4.74
C LEU A 119 -2.38 2.04 5.13
N ARG A 120 -2.49 0.77 4.69
CA ARG A 120 -1.47 -0.25 4.95
C ARG A 120 -0.15 0.10 4.28
N GLU A 121 -0.18 0.65 3.08
CA GLU A 121 1.02 1.07 2.36
C GLU A 121 1.66 2.29 3.01
N ALA A 122 0.87 3.31 3.37
CA ALA A 122 1.35 4.46 4.12
C ALA A 122 1.98 4.05 5.46
N GLN A 123 1.44 3.04 6.15
CA GLN A 123 2.04 2.50 7.38
C GLN A 123 3.38 1.80 7.13
N ARG A 124 3.53 1.08 6.01
CA ARG A 124 4.81 0.46 5.64
C ARG A 124 5.85 1.52 5.31
N ILE A 125 5.50 2.51 4.49
CA ILE A 125 6.36 3.65 4.15
C ILE A 125 6.78 4.40 5.42
N ALA A 126 5.83 4.66 6.33
CA ALA A 126 6.09 5.29 7.62
C ALA A 126 7.09 4.51 8.48
N ALA A 127 6.91 3.19 8.61
CA ALA A 127 7.79 2.35 9.41
C ALA A 127 9.19 2.27 8.80
N ARG A 128 9.28 2.24 7.45
CA ARG A 128 10.55 2.25 6.74
C ARG A 128 11.26 3.60 6.84
N ALA A 129 10.51 4.71 6.84
CA ALA A 129 11.04 6.05 7.10
C ALA A 129 11.69 6.12 8.49
N ASP A 130 11.01 5.60 9.52
CA ASP A 130 11.54 5.55 10.88
C ASP A 130 12.82 4.69 10.95
N GLU A 131 12.89 3.58 10.21
CA GLU A 131 14.10 2.75 10.08
C GLU A 131 15.27 3.53 9.45
N LEU A 132 15.06 4.17 8.29
CA LEU A 132 16.10 4.94 7.62
C LEU A 132 16.58 6.13 8.45
N GLN A 133 15.67 6.81 9.14
CA GLN A 133 16.02 7.87 10.06
C GLN A 133 16.88 7.35 11.23
N ALA A 134 16.54 6.22 11.83
CA ALA A 134 17.33 5.63 12.90
C ALA A 134 18.74 5.21 12.42
N LEU A 135 18.85 4.62 11.22
CA LEU A 135 20.15 4.27 10.63
C LEU A 135 21.02 5.50 10.37
N ARG A 136 20.41 6.59 9.90
CA ARG A 136 21.07 7.88 9.73
C ARG A 136 21.57 8.43 11.07
N GLU A 137 20.73 8.45 12.11
CA GLU A 137 21.10 8.93 13.45
C GLU A 137 22.27 8.12 14.06
N LEU A 138 22.38 6.84 13.69
CA LEU A 138 23.48 5.96 14.09
C LEU A 138 24.71 6.07 13.16
N GLY A 139 24.65 6.82 12.07
CA GLY A 139 25.73 6.92 11.08
C GLY A 139 25.99 5.61 10.32
N THR A 140 24.98 4.76 10.19
CA THR A 140 25.09 3.41 9.58
C THR A 140 24.21 3.24 8.34
N LEU A 141 23.66 4.34 7.81
CA LEU A 141 22.82 4.33 6.61
C LEU A 141 23.54 3.71 5.39
N GLU A 142 24.84 3.94 5.24
CA GLU A 142 25.63 3.37 4.14
C GLU A 142 25.80 1.85 4.21
N GLN A 143 25.52 1.23 5.36
CA GLN A 143 25.60 -0.23 5.54
C GLN A 143 24.30 -0.94 5.12
N THR A 144 23.24 -0.19 4.81
CA THR A 144 21.99 -0.72 4.29
C THR A 144 21.87 -0.42 2.80
N GLU A 145 21.21 -1.31 2.07
CA GLU A 145 20.95 -1.15 0.65
C GLU A 145 19.50 -0.71 0.41
N PRO A 146 19.22 0.12 -0.61
CA PRO A 146 17.86 0.50 -0.96
C PRO A 146 17.00 -0.69 -1.38
N ARG A 147 15.81 -0.76 -0.79
CA ARG A 147 14.75 -1.71 -1.11
C ARG A 147 13.80 -1.08 -2.13
N GLU A 148 13.08 -1.91 -2.87
CA GLU A 148 12.00 -1.46 -3.74
C GLU A 148 10.98 -0.63 -2.92
N GLY A 149 10.66 0.58 -3.41
CA GLY A 149 9.72 1.49 -2.76
C GLY A 149 10.35 2.45 -1.75
N ASP A 150 11.66 2.37 -1.48
CA ASP A 150 12.34 3.34 -0.64
C ASP A 150 12.30 4.77 -1.25
N GLU A 151 12.05 4.92 -2.56
CA GLU A 151 11.81 6.22 -3.21
C GLU A 151 10.62 6.95 -2.58
N ALA A 152 9.53 6.23 -2.28
CA ALA A 152 8.36 6.82 -1.61
C ALA A 152 8.68 7.16 -0.13
N VAL A 153 9.60 6.42 0.48
CA VAL A 153 10.08 6.66 1.85
C VAL A 153 10.89 7.95 1.92
N ARG A 154 11.69 8.24 0.89
CA ARG A 154 12.40 9.53 0.75
C ARG A 154 11.43 10.70 0.82
N ASP A 155 10.35 10.65 0.05
CA ASP A 155 9.35 11.72 0.01
C ASP A 155 8.66 11.90 1.36
N GLU A 156 8.32 10.80 2.02
CA GLU A 156 7.78 10.79 3.37
C GLU A 156 8.75 11.40 4.39
N LEU A 157 10.04 11.12 4.29
CA LEU A 157 11.07 11.72 5.15
C LEU A 157 11.18 13.23 4.92
N THR A 158 11.15 13.71 3.67
CA THR A 158 11.10 15.16 3.41
C THR A 158 9.86 15.81 3.98
N ARG A 159 8.70 15.15 3.88
CA ARG A 159 7.43 15.65 4.43
C ARG A 159 7.49 15.80 5.95
N ARG A 160 8.14 14.87 6.67
CA ARG A 160 8.22 14.86 8.15
C ARG A 160 9.32 15.74 8.73
N ALA A 161 10.54 15.60 8.20
CA ALA A 161 11.76 16.12 8.83
C ALA A 161 12.39 17.30 8.08
N GLY A 162 11.85 17.68 6.92
CA GLY A 162 12.39 18.75 6.09
C GLY A 162 13.74 18.41 5.45
N SER A 163 14.48 19.43 5.03
CA SER A 163 15.67 19.29 4.17
C SER A 163 16.91 18.69 4.85
N TYR A 164 16.98 18.66 6.18
CA TYR A 164 18.18 18.19 6.88
C TYR A 164 18.39 16.67 6.79
N VAL A 165 17.31 15.89 6.80
CA VAL A 165 17.37 14.43 6.62
C VAL A 165 17.55 14.05 5.14
N GLN A 166 17.13 14.93 4.23
CA GLN A 166 17.18 14.66 2.79
C GLN A 166 18.59 14.49 2.25
N GLN A 167 19.57 15.29 2.70
CA GLN A 167 20.89 15.26 2.09
C GLN A 167 21.61 13.91 2.25
N ASP A 168 21.51 13.31 3.44
CA ASP A 168 22.14 12.03 3.74
C ASP A 168 21.46 10.89 2.98
N VAL A 169 20.12 10.94 2.90
CA VAL A 169 19.31 9.96 2.16
C VAL A 169 19.52 10.09 0.64
N ASP A 170 19.60 11.31 0.11
CA ASP A 170 19.85 11.60 -1.30
C ASP A 170 21.25 11.13 -1.72
N SER A 171 22.24 11.34 -0.85
CA SER A 171 23.61 10.84 -1.08
C SER A 171 23.66 9.32 -1.06
N TRP A 172 22.92 8.69 -0.14
CA TRP A 172 22.78 7.24 -0.06
C TRP A 172 22.11 6.65 -1.32
N PHE A 173 21.01 7.25 -1.80
CA PHE A 173 20.38 6.85 -3.07
C PHE A 173 21.31 7.01 -4.27
N ALA A 174 21.98 8.16 -4.38
CA ALA A 174 22.89 8.43 -5.48
C ALA A 174 24.04 7.41 -5.53
N HIS A 175 24.61 7.08 -4.38
CA HIS A 175 25.65 6.07 -4.27
C HIS A 175 25.14 4.69 -4.67
N ALA A 176 24.02 4.24 -4.12
CA ALA A 176 23.45 2.93 -4.43
C ALA A 176 23.07 2.79 -5.91
N LEU A 177 22.56 3.86 -6.54
CA LEU A 177 22.25 3.87 -7.96
C LEU A 177 23.53 3.77 -8.81
N ALA A 178 24.55 4.55 -8.48
CA ALA A 178 25.84 4.55 -9.19
C ALA A 178 26.61 3.22 -9.04
N ALA A 179 26.50 2.58 -7.87
CA ALA A 179 27.16 1.32 -7.56
C ALA A 179 26.27 0.08 -7.84
N HIS A 180 25.05 0.28 -8.33
CA HIS A 180 24.09 -0.78 -8.65
C HIS A 180 23.77 -1.71 -7.46
N LEU A 181 23.60 -1.12 -6.26
CA LEU A 181 23.36 -1.83 -5.00
C LEU A 181 21.87 -2.06 -4.73
N GLY A 182 21.55 -3.10 -3.95
CA GLY A 182 20.17 -3.43 -3.59
C GLY A 182 19.29 -3.69 -4.82
N HIS A 183 18.09 -3.12 -4.81
CA HIS A 183 17.14 -3.30 -5.91
C HIS A 183 17.61 -2.66 -7.22
N TYR A 184 18.54 -1.69 -7.18
CA TYR A 184 19.14 -1.09 -8.38
C TYR A 184 20.11 -2.01 -9.12
N HIS A 185 20.38 -3.22 -8.63
CA HIS A 185 21.06 -4.23 -9.44
C HIS A 185 20.27 -4.54 -10.73
N ALA A 186 18.93 -4.49 -10.66
CA ALA A 186 18.05 -4.69 -11.80
C ALA A 186 18.06 -3.47 -12.75
N PRO A 187 18.27 -3.66 -14.08
CA PRO A 187 18.21 -2.55 -15.05
C PRO A 187 16.88 -1.80 -15.06
N ALA A 188 15.76 -2.53 -15.00
CA ALA A 188 14.43 -1.94 -14.97
C ALA A 188 14.19 -1.03 -13.75
N ALA A 189 14.80 -1.35 -12.60
CA ALA A 189 14.72 -0.51 -11.41
C ALA A 189 15.46 0.82 -11.61
N ARG A 190 16.63 0.78 -12.26
CA ARG A 190 17.38 2.01 -12.59
C ARG A 190 16.66 2.88 -13.61
N GLU A 191 15.99 2.29 -14.58
CA GLU A 191 15.14 3.01 -15.54
C GLU A 191 13.94 3.66 -14.83
N ALA A 192 13.27 2.92 -13.95
CA ALA A 192 12.16 3.45 -13.15
C ALA A 192 12.59 4.61 -12.23
N ALA A 193 13.81 4.53 -11.68
CA ALA A 193 14.36 5.56 -10.78
C ALA A 193 14.37 6.96 -11.42
N VAL A 194 14.49 7.07 -12.75
CA VAL A 194 14.45 8.36 -13.48
C VAL A 194 13.13 9.11 -13.26
N GLY A 195 12.02 8.37 -13.11
CA GLY A 195 10.70 8.96 -12.86
C GLY A 195 10.35 9.12 -11.38
N LEU A 196 11.14 8.54 -10.48
CA LEU A 196 10.85 8.48 -9.04
C LEU A 196 11.78 9.36 -8.19
N LEU A 197 13.05 9.51 -8.60
CA LEU A 197 14.04 10.28 -7.87
C LEU A 197 14.16 11.72 -8.40
N PRO A 198 14.50 12.70 -7.55
CA PRO A 198 14.74 14.06 -7.99
C PRO A 198 15.94 14.16 -8.94
N PRO A 199 15.94 15.13 -9.87
CA PRO A 199 17.05 15.35 -10.80
C PRO A 199 18.43 15.53 -10.14
N SER A 200 18.48 16.08 -8.92
CA SER A 200 19.72 16.22 -8.16
C SER A 200 20.32 14.86 -7.79
N VAL A 201 19.51 13.91 -7.35
CA VAL A 201 19.97 12.56 -6.98
C VAL A 201 20.51 11.84 -8.22
N LEU A 202 19.81 11.97 -9.35
CA LEU A 202 20.21 11.38 -10.63
C LEU A 202 21.53 11.98 -11.16
N ALA A 203 21.68 13.31 -11.13
CA ALA A 203 22.91 13.98 -11.52
C ALA A 203 24.09 13.59 -10.63
N HIS A 204 23.87 13.47 -9.32
CA HIS A 204 24.90 13.01 -8.37
C HIS A 204 25.32 11.56 -8.67
N ALA A 205 24.37 10.65 -8.91
CA ALA A 205 24.66 9.25 -9.26
C ALA A 205 25.43 9.13 -10.58
N ALA A 206 25.04 9.90 -11.60
CA ALA A 206 25.74 9.93 -12.88
C ALA A 206 27.20 10.39 -12.72
N LEU A 207 27.42 11.46 -11.94
CA LEU A 207 28.76 11.95 -11.65
C LEU A 207 29.59 10.90 -10.87
N LEU A 208 29.02 10.27 -9.84
CA LEU A 208 29.69 9.20 -9.10
C LEU A 208 30.10 8.03 -9.99
N THR A 209 29.24 7.64 -10.93
CA THR A 209 29.50 6.55 -11.89
C THR A 209 30.73 6.86 -12.74
N GLU A 210 30.79 8.06 -13.31
CA GLU A 210 31.93 8.46 -14.17
C GLU A 210 33.22 8.67 -13.36
N LEU A 211 33.12 9.20 -12.14
CA LEU A 211 34.28 9.33 -11.24
C LEU A 211 34.85 7.97 -10.83
N ALA A 212 34.00 6.97 -10.56
CA ALA A 212 34.44 5.62 -10.23
C ALA A 212 35.16 4.93 -11.40
N HIS A 213 34.80 5.26 -12.64
CA HIS A 213 35.53 4.79 -13.83
C HIS A 213 36.91 5.44 -13.96
N LEU A 214 37.04 6.72 -13.63
CA LEU A 214 38.31 7.45 -13.71
C LEU A 214 39.30 7.08 -12.60
N VAL A 215 38.79 6.81 -11.40
CA VAL A 215 39.59 6.43 -10.23
C VAL A 215 39.04 5.13 -9.61
N PRO A 216 39.37 3.96 -10.19
CA PRO A 216 38.92 2.68 -9.64
C PRO A 216 39.38 2.49 -8.20
N GLY A 217 38.45 2.13 -7.31
CA GLY A 217 38.72 1.91 -5.88
C GLY A 217 38.61 3.16 -5.00
N ALA A 218 38.24 4.33 -5.55
CA ALA A 218 37.88 5.48 -4.74
C ALA A 218 36.63 5.17 -3.89
N GLY A 219 36.77 5.29 -2.57
CA GLY A 219 35.65 5.13 -1.63
C GLY A 219 34.71 6.34 -1.63
N VAL A 220 33.51 6.15 -1.08
CA VAL A 220 32.45 7.19 -1.00
C VAL A 220 32.96 8.46 -0.31
N ASP A 221 33.75 8.32 0.75
CA ASP A 221 34.38 9.44 1.48
C ASP A 221 35.30 10.30 0.60
N GLN A 222 36.00 9.68 -0.37
CA GLN A 222 36.90 10.38 -1.27
C GLN A 222 36.12 11.16 -2.34
N LEU A 223 34.90 10.72 -2.64
CA LEU A 223 33.99 11.33 -3.62
C LEU A 223 32.93 12.23 -2.99
N ALA A 224 32.98 12.49 -1.67
CA ALA A 224 32.02 13.34 -0.96
C ALA A 224 31.92 14.78 -1.50
N PHE A 225 32.89 15.24 -2.30
CA PHE A 225 32.80 16.52 -3.01
C PHE A 225 31.74 16.52 -4.13
N ALA A 226 31.42 15.36 -4.71
CA ALA A 226 30.39 15.24 -5.75
C ALA A 226 29.02 15.70 -5.23
N ALA A 227 28.67 15.30 -4.01
CA ALA A 227 27.44 15.75 -3.34
C ALA A 227 27.40 17.28 -3.20
N ARG A 228 28.53 17.91 -2.89
CA ARG A 228 28.64 19.38 -2.77
C ARG A 228 28.50 20.08 -4.12
N LEU A 229 29.04 19.50 -5.20
CA LEU A 229 28.87 20.02 -6.56
C LEU A 229 27.39 19.98 -6.96
N THR A 230 26.71 18.86 -6.73
CA THR A 230 25.28 18.71 -7.04
C THR A 230 24.42 19.68 -6.23
N ALA A 231 24.72 19.85 -4.94
CA ALA A 231 23.99 20.80 -4.10
C ALA A 231 24.19 22.26 -4.54
N ALA A 232 25.35 22.59 -5.11
CA ALA A 232 25.63 23.93 -5.61
C ALA A 232 24.99 24.19 -6.97
N ASP A 233 25.14 23.25 -7.92
CA ASP A 233 24.55 23.34 -9.25
C ASP A 233 24.34 21.94 -9.85
N ARG A 234 23.09 21.48 -9.82
CA ARG A 234 22.71 20.16 -10.34
C ARG A 234 22.77 20.06 -11.87
N GLU A 235 22.54 21.17 -12.58
CA GLU A 235 22.54 21.18 -14.04
C GLU A 235 23.99 21.06 -14.53
N ALA A 236 24.87 21.90 -13.99
CA ALA A 236 26.31 21.80 -14.28
C ALA A 236 26.92 20.45 -13.84
N THR A 237 26.41 19.85 -12.76
CA THR A 237 26.82 18.49 -12.35
C THR A 237 26.43 17.46 -13.40
N GLY A 238 25.20 17.53 -13.93
CA GLY A 238 24.74 16.66 -15.01
C GLY A 238 25.59 16.82 -16.27
N ASP A 239 25.82 18.06 -16.71
CA ASP A 239 26.65 18.38 -17.87
C ASP A 239 28.08 17.83 -17.71
N LEU A 240 28.65 17.94 -16.51
CA LEU A 240 29.96 17.39 -16.20
C LEU A 240 29.97 15.87 -16.33
N ALA A 241 28.97 15.18 -15.78
CA ALA A 241 28.86 13.72 -15.91
C ALA A 241 28.76 13.30 -17.40
N GLU A 242 27.93 13.97 -18.19
CA GLU A 242 27.82 13.71 -19.63
C GLU A 242 29.12 13.95 -20.38
N PHE A 243 29.83 15.04 -20.05
CA PHE A 243 31.13 15.35 -20.63
C PHE A 243 32.15 14.24 -20.34
N LEU A 244 32.22 13.76 -19.09
CA LEU A 244 33.13 12.68 -18.70
C LEU A 244 32.78 11.36 -19.39
N ALA A 245 31.50 11.01 -19.48
CA ALA A 245 31.03 9.82 -20.19
C ALA A 245 31.42 9.83 -21.68
N ARG A 246 31.28 10.99 -22.34
CA ARG A 246 31.72 11.18 -23.73
C ARG A 246 33.23 11.02 -23.87
N ALA A 247 33.99 11.70 -23.01
CA ALA A 247 35.45 11.65 -23.03
C ALA A 247 35.99 10.21 -22.82
N ARG A 248 35.34 9.41 -21.98
CA ARG A 248 35.66 7.99 -21.77
C ARG A 248 35.35 7.13 -23.00
N SER A 249 34.21 7.37 -23.63
CA SER A 249 33.79 6.65 -24.84
C SER A 249 34.73 6.89 -26.02
N GLU A 250 35.38 8.06 -26.08
CA GLU A 250 36.40 8.39 -27.09
C GLU A 250 37.78 7.77 -26.80
N GLN A 251 38.03 7.28 -25.58
CA GLN A 251 39.30 6.68 -25.15
C GLN A 251 39.30 5.14 -25.19
N SER A 252 38.13 4.51 -25.31
CA SER A 252 37.95 3.04 -25.40
C SER A 252 37.91 2.57 -26.85
#